data_AF-A0A834AVV5-F1
#
_entry.id   AF-A0A834AVV5-F1
#
_cell.length_a   1.000
_cell.length_b   1.000
_cell.length_c   1.000
_cell.angle_alpha   90.00
_cell.angle_beta   90.00
_cell.angle_gamma   90.00
#
_symmetry.space_group_name_H-M   'P 1'
#
loop_
_entity.id
_entity.type
_entity.pdbx_description
1 polymer ?
#
loop_
_entity_poly.entity_id
_entity_poly.type
_entity_poly.pdbx_seq_one_letter_code
_entity_poly.pdbx_strand_id
1 'polypeptide(L)'
;MAALAPLPPLPPQFKSIQHHLRTAQEHDKRDPVVAYYCRLYAMQTGMKIDSKTPECRKFLSKLMDQLEALKKQLGDNEAVSQEIVGCAHLENYALKMFLYADNEDRAARFHK
;
A
#
# COMPACT_ATOMS: atom_id res chain seq x y z
N MET A 1 -18.18 -7.12 0.76
CA MET A 1 -17.69 -7.04 -0.63
C MET A 1 -17.64 -5.59 -1.18
N ALA A 2 -18.32 -4.59 -0.58
CA ALA A 2 -18.40 -3.22 -1.15
C ALA A 2 -17.21 -2.28 -0.84
N ALA A 3 -16.25 -2.70 -0.01
CA ALA A 3 -15.25 -1.79 0.56
C ALA A 3 -13.92 -1.70 -0.20
N LEU A 4 -13.77 -2.40 -1.33
CA LEU A 4 -12.70 -2.16 -2.31
C LEU A 4 -13.23 -1.33 -3.49
N ALA A 5 -14.24 -0.49 -3.26
CA ALA A 5 -14.69 0.46 -4.26
C ALA A 5 -13.51 1.36 -4.69
N PRO A 6 -13.39 1.70 -5.99
CA PRO A 6 -12.26 2.48 -6.49
C PRO A 6 -12.15 3.80 -5.74
N LEU A 7 -10.91 4.13 -5.34
CA LEU A 7 -10.62 5.39 -4.65
C LEU A 7 -11.02 6.57 -5.54
N PRO A 8 -11.40 7.72 -4.94
CA PRO A 8 -11.61 8.94 -5.70
C PRO A 8 -10.34 9.30 -6.49
N PRO A 9 -10.45 10.11 -7.55
CA PRO A 9 -9.28 10.59 -8.28
C PRO A 9 -8.26 11.21 -7.32
N LEU A 10 -6.99 10.84 -7.50
CA LEU A 10 -5.91 11.23 -6.61
C LEU A 10 -5.73 12.77 -6.66
N PRO A 11 -5.86 13.48 -5.53
CA PRO A 11 -5.59 14.90 -5.47
C PRO A 11 -4.14 15.21 -5.90
N PRO A 12 -3.87 16.36 -6.54
CA PRO A 12 -2.52 16.72 -7.00
C PRO A 12 -1.51 16.81 -5.85
N GLN A 13 -1.96 17.13 -4.64
CA GLN A 13 -1.15 17.16 -3.42
C GLN A 13 -0.58 15.77 -3.07
N PHE A 14 -1.28 14.70 -3.45
CA PHE A 14 -0.92 13.32 -3.14
C PHE A 14 -0.12 12.64 -4.26
N LYS A 15 0.43 13.40 -5.21
CA LYS A 15 1.26 12.86 -6.29
C LYS A 15 2.45 12.03 -5.78
N SER A 16 3.02 12.38 -4.62
CA SER A 16 4.12 11.64 -3.99
C SER A 16 3.72 10.23 -3.53
N ILE A 17 2.46 10.00 -3.17
CA ILE A 17 1.96 8.68 -2.71
C ILE A 17 1.35 7.85 -3.85
N GLN A 18 1.29 8.38 -5.07
CA GLN A 18 0.67 7.72 -6.22
C GLN A 18 1.26 6.33 -6.50
N HIS A 19 2.58 6.21 -6.48
CA HIS A 19 3.26 4.94 -6.76
C HIS A 19 2.99 3.92 -5.66
N HIS A 20 3.01 4.31 -4.38
CA HIS A 20 2.66 3.44 -3.25
C HIS A 20 1.23 2.89 -3.37
N LEU A 21 0.27 3.73 -3.76
CA LEU A 21 -1.12 3.32 -3.97
C LEU A 21 -1.26 2.35 -5.15
N ARG A 22 -0.49 2.56 -6.23
CA ARG A 22 -0.46 1.64 -7.36
C ARG A 22 0.11 0.29 -6.97
N THR A 23 1.23 0.27 -6.23
CA THR A 23 1.78 -0.96 -5.66
C THR A 23 0.75 -1.68 -4.81
N ALA A 24 -0.01 -0.97 -3.97
CA ALA A 24 -1.07 -1.58 -3.18
C ALA A 24 -2.12 -2.31 -4.05
N GLN A 25 -2.57 -1.68 -5.13
CA GLN A 25 -3.55 -2.26 -6.07
C GLN A 25 -2.99 -3.49 -6.80
N GLU A 26 -1.72 -3.45 -7.20
CA GLU A 26 -1.05 -4.59 -7.84
C GLU A 26 -0.91 -5.80 -6.89
N HIS A 27 -0.87 -5.54 -5.58
CA HIS A 27 -0.74 -6.56 -4.55
C HIS A 27 -2.07 -7.01 -3.93
N ASP A 28 -3.21 -6.38 -4.25
CA ASP A 28 -4.53 -6.74 -3.69
C ASP A 28 -4.87 -8.24 -3.83
N LYS A 29 -4.47 -8.86 -4.93
CA LYS A 29 -4.67 -10.30 -5.18
C LYS A 29 -3.44 -11.16 -4.88
N ARG A 30 -2.24 -10.58 -4.95
CA ARG A 30 -0.97 -11.33 -4.80
C ARG A 30 -0.60 -11.46 -3.33
N ASP A 31 -0.65 -10.34 -2.61
CA ASP A 31 -0.30 -10.26 -1.20
C ASP A 31 -1.12 -9.15 -0.52
N PRO A 32 -2.25 -9.52 0.10
CA PRO A 32 -3.12 -8.56 0.78
C PRO A 32 -2.45 -7.84 1.95
N VAL A 33 -1.42 -8.43 2.57
CA VAL A 33 -0.68 -7.82 3.69
C VAL A 33 0.14 -6.65 3.17
N VAL A 34 0.90 -6.86 2.09
CA VAL A 34 1.66 -5.77 1.43
C VAL A 34 0.70 -4.67 0.98
N ALA A 35 -0.44 -5.04 0.39
CA ALA A 35 -1.46 -4.09 -0.06
C ALA A 35 -2.04 -3.25 1.09
N TYR A 36 -2.24 -3.85 2.28
CA TYR A 36 -2.68 -3.15 3.48
C TYR A 36 -1.63 -2.14 3.97
N TYR A 37 -0.37 -2.56 4.11
CA TYR A 37 0.70 -1.68 4.59
C TYR A 37 1.04 -0.54 3.62
N CYS A 38 1.00 -0.78 2.31
CA CYS A 38 1.17 0.29 1.33
C CYS A 38 0.06 1.36 1.44
N ARG A 39 -1.19 0.95 1.67
CA ARG A 39 -2.30 1.88 1.93
C ARG A 39 -2.16 2.59 3.27
N LEU A 40 -1.68 1.89 4.30
CA LEU A 40 -1.46 2.46 5.62
C LEU A 40 -0.40 3.57 5.56
N TYR A 41 0.70 3.33 4.86
CA TYR A 41 1.73 4.33 4.59
C TYR A 41 1.19 5.51 3.78
N ALA A 42 0.42 5.25 2.72
CA ALA A 42 -0.21 6.28 1.91
C ALA A 42 -1.16 7.17 2.73
N MET A 43 -1.92 6.56 3.66
CA MET A 43 -2.81 7.28 4.57
C MET A 43 -2.04 8.17 5.54
N GLN A 44 -1.03 7.62 6.23
CA GLN A 44 -0.20 8.38 7.17
C GLN A 44 0.53 9.54 6.47
N THR A 45 1.07 9.29 5.29
CA THR A 45 1.78 10.30 4.50
C THR A 45 0.80 11.34 3.95
N GLY A 46 -0.36 10.94 3.44
CA GLY A 46 -1.40 11.86 2.98
C GLY A 46 -1.93 12.76 4.09
N MET A 47 -2.11 12.24 5.31
CA MET A 47 -2.49 13.05 6.48
C MET A 47 -1.46 14.11 6.84
N LYS A 48 -0.15 13.79 6.68
CA LYS A 48 0.96 14.74 6.89
C LYS A 48 1.05 15.81 5.81
N ILE A 49 0.72 15.47 4.56
CA ILE A 49 0.77 16.40 3.43
C ILE A 49 -0.39 17.40 3.54
N ASP A 50 -1.63 16.91 3.52
CA ASP A 50 -2.81 17.75 3.53
C ASP A 50 -4.04 16.97 4.01
N SER A 51 -4.44 17.26 5.25
CA SER A 51 -5.65 16.73 5.87
C SER A 51 -6.77 17.79 5.99
N LYS A 52 -6.55 18.99 5.45
CA LYS A 52 -7.46 20.14 5.64
C LYS A 52 -8.31 20.39 4.40
N THR A 53 -7.74 20.20 3.21
CA THR A 53 -8.46 20.41 1.95
C THR A 53 -9.63 19.42 1.82
N PRO A 54 -10.84 19.86 1.45
CA PRO A 54 -12.02 19.00 1.38
C PRO A 54 -11.86 17.77 0.45
N GLU A 55 -11.18 17.93 -0.68
CA GLU A 55 -10.90 16.84 -1.63
C GLU A 55 -9.93 15.81 -1.03
N CYS A 56 -8.82 16.28 -0.44
CA CYS A 56 -7.85 15.46 0.27
C CYS A 56 -8.52 14.70 1.42
N ARG A 57 -9.38 15.36 2.20
CA ARG A 57 -10.12 14.73 3.30
C ARG A 57 -11.10 13.67 2.82
N LYS A 58 -11.83 13.90 1.73
CA LYS A 58 -12.69 12.88 1.12
C LYS A 58 -11.89 11.67 0.65
N PHE A 59 -10.72 11.90 0.04
CA PHE A 59 -9.81 10.84 -0.39
C PHE A 59 -9.30 10.02 0.80
N LEU A 60 -8.77 10.68 1.84
CA LEU A 60 -8.27 10.02 3.04
C LEU A 60 -9.38 9.26 3.78
N SER A 61 -10.60 9.81 3.85
CA SER A 61 -11.75 9.12 4.44
C SER A 61 -12.06 7.81 3.70
N LYS A 62 -12.05 7.84 2.36
CA LYS A 62 -12.28 6.63 1.55
C LYS A 62 -11.13 5.63 1.68
N LEU A 63 -9.89 6.11 1.77
CA LEU A 63 -8.73 5.26 2.01
C LEU A 63 -8.80 4.57 3.37
N MET A 64 -9.30 5.26 4.39
CA MET A 64 -9.56 4.69 5.72
C MET A 64 -10.63 3.60 5.67
N ASP A 65 -11.76 3.83 4.99
CA ASP A 65 -12.82 2.81 4.80
C ASP A 65 -12.24 1.52 4.17
N GLN A 66 -11.34 1.66 3.18
CA GLN A 66 -10.67 0.53 2.55
C GLN A 66 -9.73 -0.19 3.52
N LEU A 67 -8.95 0.56 4.31
CA LEU A 67 -8.03 0.00 5.30
C LEU A 67 -8.77 -0.79 6.38
N GLU A 68 -9.88 -0.26 6.90
CA GLU A 68 -10.70 -0.94 7.90
C GLU A 68 -11.29 -2.24 7.34
N ALA A 69 -11.75 -2.23 6.09
CA ALA A 69 -12.26 -3.43 5.45
C ALA A 69 -11.17 -4.48 5.17
N LEU A 70 -9.98 -4.07 4.71
CA LEU A 70 -8.84 -4.96 4.54
C LEU A 70 -8.40 -5.55 5.88
N LYS A 71 -8.34 -4.73 6.94
CA LYS A 71 -8.04 -5.19 8.29
C LYS A 71 -9.06 -6.21 8.79
N LYS A 72 -10.34 -5.99 8.54
CA LYS A 72 -11.41 -6.93 8.90
C LYS A 72 -11.32 -8.24 8.11
N GLN A 73 -10.98 -8.16 6.82
CA GLN A 73 -10.78 -9.33 5.97
C GLN A 73 -9.53 -10.15 6.37
N LEU A 74 -8.49 -9.47 6.84
CA LEU A 74 -7.23 -10.06 7.30
C LEU A 74 -7.18 -10.23 8.83
N GLY A 75 -8.32 -10.20 9.51
CA GLY A 75 -8.39 -10.13 10.98
C GLY A 75 -7.68 -11.26 11.72
N ASP A 76 -7.60 -12.44 11.11
CA ASP A 76 -6.91 -13.61 11.66
C ASP A 76 -5.44 -13.73 11.20
N ASN A 77 -4.96 -12.77 10.41
CA ASN A 77 -3.59 -12.78 9.90
C ASN A 77 -2.63 -12.15 10.92
N GLU A 78 -1.65 -12.93 11.36
CA GLU A 78 -0.64 -12.52 12.33
C GLU A 78 0.17 -11.30 11.86
N ALA A 79 0.36 -11.15 10.55
CA ALA A 79 1.03 -10.00 9.97
C ALA A 79 0.23 -8.69 10.05
N VAL A 80 -1.07 -8.75 10.37
CA VAL A 80 -1.93 -7.57 10.57
C VAL A 80 -2.20 -7.33 12.06
N SER A 81 -2.22 -8.38 12.88
CA SER A 81 -2.37 -8.27 14.34
C SER A 81 -1.07 -7.88 15.04
N GLN A 82 0.08 -8.31 14.54
CA GLN A 82 1.40 -7.99 15.06
C GLN A 82 2.18 -7.13 14.06
N GLU A 83 2.40 -5.87 14.43
CA GLU A 83 3.12 -4.91 13.59
C GLU A 83 4.54 -5.36 13.24
N ILE A 84 5.23 -6.02 14.18
CA ILE A 84 6.58 -6.56 13.97
C ILE A 84 6.59 -7.64 12.87
N VAL A 85 5.61 -8.53 12.88
CA VAL A 85 5.48 -9.60 11.87
C VAL A 85 5.17 -9.01 10.50
N GLY A 86 4.24 -8.04 10.44
CA GLY A 86 3.94 -7.34 9.20
C GLY A 86 5.12 -6.54 8.64
N CYS A 87 5.91 -5.89 9.51
CA CYS A 87 7.14 -5.20 9.12
C CYS A 87 8.16 -6.17 8.51
N ALA A 88 8.44 -7.29 9.21
CA ALA A 88 9.33 -8.33 8.71
C ALA A 88 8.84 -8.93 7.38
N HIS A 89 7.53 -9.09 7.21
CA HIS A 89 6.94 -9.57 5.96
C HIS A 89 7.21 -8.61 4.80
N LEU A 90 7.01 -7.29 5.01
CA LEU A 90 7.31 -6.28 4.00
C LEU A 90 8.80 -6.19 3.70
N GLU A 91 9.66 -6.19 4.71
CA GLU A 91 11.11 -6.13 4.51
C GLU A 91 11.62 -7.32 3.71
N ASN A 92 11.19 -8.53 4.06
CA ASN A 92 11.56 -9.74 3.32
C ASN A 92 11.03 -9.72 1.88
N TYR A 93 9.82 -9.20 1.67
CA TYR A 93 9.25 -9.05 0.33
C TYR A 93 10.03 -8.05 -0.52
N ALA A 94 10.35 -6.88 0.03
CA ALA A 94 11.17 -5.87 -0.61
C ALA A 94 12.57 -6.40 -0.93
N LEU A 95 13.19 -7.14 -0.01
CA LEU A 95 14.50 -7.75 -0.21
C LEU A 95 14.47 -8.78 -1.35
N LYS A 96 13.44 -9.63 -1.44
CA LYS A 96 13.29 -10.58 -2.56
C LYS A 96 13.22 -9.87 -3.90
N MET A 97 12.42 -8.81 -4.01
CA MET A 97 12.31 -8.01 -5.24
C MET A 97 13.63 -7.31 -5.58
N PHE A 98 14.32 -6.78 -4.58
CA PHE A 98 15.62 -6.14 -4.74
C PHE A 98 16.68 -7.13 -5.24
N LEU A 99 16.78 -8.30 -4.61
CA LEU A 99 17.73 -9.35 -5.02
C LEU A 99 17.41 -9.91 -6.41
N TYR A 100 16.13 -10.01 -6.77
CA TYR A 100 15.74 -10.38 -8.13
C TYR A 100 16.27 -9.36 -9.14
N ALA A 101 16.04 -8.07 -8.91
CA ALA A 101 16.52 -7.00 -9.77
C ALA A 101 18.06 -6.95 -9.83
N ASP A 102 18.76 -7.10 -8.70
CA ASP A 102 20.23 -7.15 -8.62
C ASP A 102 20.80 -8.34 -9.42
N ASN A 103 20.15 -9.51 -9.35
CA ASN A 103 20.59 -10.68 -10.12
C ASN A 103 20.38 -10.51 -11.64
N GLU A 104 19.28 -9.88 -12.07
CA GLU A 104 19.04 -9.57 -13.48
C GLU A 104 20.05 -8.53 -14.00
N ASP A 105 20.33 -7.49 -13.21
CA ASP A 105 21.31 -6.45 -13.52
C ASP A 105 22.74 -7.00 -13.62
N ARG A 106 23.17 -7.81 -12.64
CA ARG A 106 24.46 -8.52 -12.66
C ARG A 106 24.61 -9.46 -13.85
N ALA A 107 23.50 -10.00 -14.34
CA ALA A 107 23.47 -10.83 -15.53
C ALA A 107 23.25 -10.05 -16.83
N ALA A 108 23.27 -8.70 -16.77
CA ALA A 108 23.04 -7.77 -17.88
C ALA A 108 21.72 -8.01 -18.62
N ARG A 109 20.68 -8.50 -17.93
CA ARG A 109 19.33 -8.70 -18.47
C ARG A 109 18.44 -7.51 -18.12
N PHE A 110 18.34 -6.58 -19.06
CA PHE A 110 17.51 -5.38 -18.89
C PHE A 110 16.14 -5.59 -19.51
N HIS A 111 15.13 -5.75 -18.68
CA HIS A 111 13.74 -5.84 -19.10
C HIS A 111 12.83 -5.06 -18.14
N LYS A 112 11.57 -4.89 -18.55
CA LYS A 112 10.54 -4.28 -17.68
C LYS A 112 10.15 -5.22 -16.54
#